data_AF-A0A326URF3-F1
#
_entry.id   AF-A0A326URF3-F1
#
_cell.length_a   1.000
_cell.length_b   1.000
_cell.length_c   1.000
_cell.angle_alpha   90.00
_cell.angle_beta   90.00
_cell.angle_gamma   90.00
#
_symmetry.space_group_name_H-M   'P 1'
#
loop_
_entity.id
_entity.type
_entity.pdbx_description
1 polymer ?
#
loop_
_entity_poly.entity_id
_entity_poly.type
_entity_poly.pdbx_seq_one_letter_code
_entity_poly.pdbx_strand_id
1 'polypeptide(L)'
;MSAAGEQHYSTAEDLVRLARHAQTNPLFAQIVQLQRYQIHETALHQAYTWETTNSLLSSYPGATGIKTGHSTDAGYCLVFSATSGKHHLIGAILQASAGERRDQDARRLLDWGFHVLTQP
;
A
#
# COMPACT_ATOMS: atom_id res chain seq x y z
N MET A 1 -15.32 14.96 23.63
CA MET A 1 -14.09 15.77 23.78
C MET A 1 -12.99 15.11 22.98
N SER A 2 -12.87 15.42 21.68
CA SER A 2 -11.64 15.14 20.94
C SER A 2 -10.67 16.29 21.23
N ALA A 3 -9.44 15.98 21.60
CA ALA A 3 -8.42 17.00 21.70
C ALA A 3 -8.16 17.57 20.30
N ALA A 4 -8.55 18.83 20.08
CA ALA A 4 -8.01 19.65 19.02
C ALA A 4 -6.50 19.77 19.25
N GLY A 5 -5.68 18.99 18.53
CA GLY A 5 -4.25 18.94 18.83
C GLY A 5 -3.35 18.11 17.93
N GLU A 6 -3.86 17.17 17.13
CA GLU A 6 -3.00 16.42 16.20
C GLU A 6 -3.44 16.65 14.77
N GLN A 7 -2.73 17.52 14.06
CA GLN A 7 -2.93 17.74 12.63
C GLN A 7 -2.36 16.55 11.83
N HIS A 8 -3.07 15.42 11.79
CA HIS A 8 -2.72 14.28 10.95
C HIS A 8 -3.33 14.41 9.56
N TYR A 9 -2.59 14.99 8.64
CA TYR A 9 -2.99 15.12 7.24
C TYR A 9 -1.83 14.86 6.31
N SER A 10 -2.17 14.54 5.06
CA SER A 10 -1.22 14.43 3.94
C SER A 10 -2.00 14.57 2.63
N THR A 11 -1.30 14.52 1.51
CA THR A 11 -1.89 14.48 0.18
C THR A 11 -1.49 13.19 -0.53
N ALA A 12 -2.22 12.84 -1.60
CA ALA A 12 -1.84 11.69 -2.43
C ALA A 12 -0.42 11.88 -3.02
N GLU A 13 -0.08 13.10 -3.41
CA GLU A 13 1.24 13.43 -3.94
C GLU A 13 2.35 13.26 -2.89
N ASP A 14 2.16 13.76 -1.67
CA ASP A 14 3.15 13.62 -0.59
C ASP A 14 3.40 12.15 -0.23
N LEU A 15 2.32 11.35 -0.16
CA LEU A 15 2.43 9.92 0.12
C LEU A 15 3.15 9.17 -1.00
N VAL A 16 2.90 9.51 -2.27
CA VAL A 16 3.62 8.92 -3.40
C VAL A 16 5.10 9.32 -3.38
N ARG A 17 5.41 10.58 -3.05
CA ARG A 17 6.81 11.06 -2.89
C ARG A 17 7.52 10.30 -1.77
N LEU A 18 6.88 10.16 -0.61
CA LEU A 18 7.40 9.41 0.53
C LEU A 18 7.61 7.94 0.17
N ALA A 19 6.64 7.29 -0.45
CA ALA A 19 6.71 5.90 -0.86
C ALA A 19 7.82 5.63 -1.86
N ARG A 20 7.99 6.53 -2.84
CA ARG A 20 9.10 6.46 -3.80
C ARG A 20 10.45 6.53 -3.10
N HIS A 21 10.60 7.40 -2.10
CA HIS A 21 11.82 7.46 -1.30
C HIS A 21 12.02 6.21 -0.46
N ALA A 22 10.98 5.75 0.27
CA ALA A 22 11.05 4.58 1.14
C ALA A 22 11.42 3.31 0.37
N GLN A 23 10.91 3.12 -0.85
CA GLN A 23 11.25 1.98 -1.69
C GLN A 23 12.72 1.95 -2.17
N THR A 24 13.48 3.05 -2.01
CA THR A 24 14.93 3.02 -2.27
C THR A 24 15.70 2.23 -1.20
N ASN A 25 15.10 1.99 -0.03
CA ASN A 25 15.64 1.14 1.00
C ASN A 25 15.29 -0.34 0.69
N PRO A 26 16.29 -1.23 0.44
CA PRO A 26 16.03 -2.61 0.09
C PRO A 26 15.26 -3.40 1.17
N LEU A 27 15.51 -3.12 2.44
CA LEU A 27 14.80 -3.78 3.54
C LEU A 27 13.33 -3.37 3.57
N PHE A 28 13.04 -2.08 3.36
CA PHE A 28 11.65 -1.60 3.25
C PHE A 28 10.94 -2.26 2.07
N ALA A 29 11.57 -2.27 0.89
CA ALA A 29 11.01 -2.89 -0.31
C ALA A 29 10.72 -4.39 -0.11
N GLN A 30 11.60 -5.12 0.59
CA GLN A 30 11.38 -6.52 0.93
C GLN A 30 10.19 -6.70 1.89
N ILE A 31 10.12 -5.91 2.97
CA ILE A 31 9.07 -6.04 3.98
C ILE A 31 7.68 -5.80 3.39
N VAL A 32 7.51 -4.76 2.58
CA VAL A 32 6.19 -4.37 2.04
C VAL A 32 5.66 -5.30 0.96
N GLN A 33 6.48 -6.24 0.49
CA GLN A 33 6.09 -7.30 -0.45
C GLN A 33 5.64 -8.58 0.25
N LEU A 34 5.88 -8.72 1.55
CA LEU A 34 5.51 -9.93 2.30
C LEU A 34 3.99 -10.04 2.40
N GLN A 35 3.43 -11.15 1.93
CA GLN A 35 2.02 -11.48 2.15
C GLN A 35 1.78 -12.01 3.58
N ARG A 36 2.77 -12.69 4.14
CA ARG A 36 2.71 -13.30 5.47
C ARG A 36 4.08 -13.22 6.14
N TYR A 37 4.08 -13.02 7.46
CA TYR A 37 5.27 -13.11 8.29
C TYR A 37 4.97 -13.94 9.54
N GLN A 38 5.89 -14.82 9.92
CA GLN A 38 5.78 -15.64 11.12
C GLN A 38 6.71 -15.10 12.19
N ILE A 39 6.15 -14.88 13.38
CA ILE A 39 6.89 -14.56 14.58
C ILE A 39 6.91 -15.83 15.42
N HIS A 40 8.11 -16.30 15.73
CA HIS A 40 8.29 -17.48 16.57
C HIS A 40 7.96 -17.16 18.03
N GLU A 41 7.54 -18.17 18.78
CA GLU A 41 7.33 -18.02 20.22
C GLU A 41 8.63 -17.67 20.95
N THR A 42 8.49 -16.95 22.05
CA THR A 42 9.56 -16.64 22.99
C THR A 42 9.05 -16.88 24.42
N ALA A 43 9.91 -16.70 25.42
CA ALA A 43 9.47 -16.74 26.82
C ALA A 43 8.42 -15.67 27.18
N LEU A 44 8.25 -14.63 26.33
CA LEU A 44 7.36 -13.50 26.59
C LEU A 44 6.05 -13.56 25.81
N HIS A 45 5.99 -14.34 24.72
CA HIS A 45 4.81 -14.41 23.88
C HIS A 45 4.77 -15.70 23.05
N GLN A 46 3.56 -16.13 22.69
CA GLN A 46 3.33 -17.23 21.76
C GLN A 46 3.75 -16.87 20.32
N ALA A 47 3.76 -17.86 19.43
CA ALA A 47 3.97 -17.64 18.01
C ALA A 47 2.79 -16.87 17.39
N TYR A 48 3.07 -15.98 16.43
CA TYR A 48 2.06 -15.24 15.67
C TYR A 48 2.29 -15.39 14.18
N THR A 49 1.19 -15.40 13.43
CA THR A 49 1.22 -15.23 11.99
C THR A 49 0.58 -13.89 11.65
N TRP A 50 1.33 -13.01 11.01
CA TRP A 50 0.84 -11.74 10.50
C TRP A 50 0.58 -11.85 9.01
N GLU A 51 -0.59 -11.41 8.60
CA GLU A 51 -0.98 -11.34 7.19
C GLU A 51 -1.08 -9.89 6.75
N THR A 52 -0.64 -9.62 5.54
CA THR A 52 -0.78 -8.30 4.95
C THR A 52 -2.26 -7.97 4.77
N THR A 53 -2.61 -6.72 5.02
CA THR A 53 -3.94 -6.19 4.70
C THR A 53 -4.01 -5.69 3.25
N ASN A 54 -2.88 -5.64 2.55
CA ASN A 54 -2.81 -5.24 1.14
C ASN A 54 -3.14 -6.43 0.22
N SER A 55 -4.42 -6.54 -0.15
CA SER A 55 -4.92 -7.61 -1.03
C SER A 55 -4.29 -7.58 -2.44
N LEU A 56 -3.72 -6.45 -2.89
CA LEU A 56 -3.10 -6.37 -4.22
C LEU A 56 -1.91 -7.31 -4.35
N LEU A 57 -1.19 -7.59 -3.26
CA LEU A 57 -0.03 -8.49 -3.29
C LEU A 57 -0.39 -9.92 -3.73
N SER A 58 -1.63 -10.36 -3.49
CA SER A 58 -2.11 -11.69 -3.93
C SER A 58 -2.99 -11.63 -5.18
N SER A 59 -3.52 -10.46 -5.54
CA SER A 59 -4.59 -10.34 -6.54
C SER A 59 -4.23 -9.52 -7.78
N TYR A 60 -3.12 -8.79 -7.79
CA TYR A 60 -2.68 -8.00 -8.94
C TYR A 60 -1.28 -8.43 -9.40
N PRO A 61 -1.12 -8.93 -10.64
CA PRO A 61 0.18 -9.32 -11.17
C PRO A 61 1.20 -8.18 -11.10
N GLY A 62 2.38 -8.47 -10.57
CA GLY A 62 3.46 -7.48 -10.44
C GLY A 62 3.29 -6.48 -9.29
N ALA A 63 2.29 -6.64 -8.41
CA ALA A 63 2.17 -5.81 -7.20
C ALA A 63 3.40 -5.97 -6.29
N THR A 64 3.95 -4.85 -5.82
CA THR A 64 5.17 -4.78 -5.02
C THR A 64 4.99 -4.04 -3.69
N GLY A 65 3.75 -3.73 -3.29
CA GLY A 65 3.46 -3.03 -2.03
C GLY A 65 2.27 -2.06 -2.15
N ILE A 66 2.08 -1.10 -1.24
CA ILE A 66 2.93 -0.79 -0.08
C ILE A 66 2.12 -0.90 1.21
N LYS A 67 1.09 -0.07 1.42
CA LYS A 67 0.38 -0.05 2.71
C LYS A 67 -1.04 0.48 2.64
N THR A 68 -1.94 -0.22 3.32
CA THR A 68 -3.33 0.16 3.59
C THR A 68 -3.46 1.09 4.80
N GLY A 69 -4.51 1.89 4.86
CA GLY A 69 -4.89 2.67 6.04
C GLY A 69 -6.40 2.81 6.15
N HIS A 70 -6.92 2.93 7.36
CA HIS A 70 -8.33 3.21 7.60
C HIS A 70 -8.53 3.91 8.94
N SER A 71 -9.32 4.98 8.93
CA SER A 71 -9.94 5.60 10.10
C SER A 71 -11.29 6.20 9.70
N THR A 72 -12.13 6.54 10.68
CA THR A 72 -13.44 7.19 10.42
C THR A 72 -13.29 8.44 9.56
N ASP A 73 -12.26 9.25 9.82
CA ASP A 73 -12.06 10.54 9.14
C ASP A 73 -11.32 10.40 7.79
N ALA A 74 -10.41 9.43 7.69
CA ALA A 74 -9.59 9.23 6.49
C ALA A 74 -10.24 8.31 5.43
N GLY A 75 -11.30 7.57 5.79
CA GLY A 75 -11.86 6.52 4.94
C GLY A 75 -10.85 5.40 4.65
N TYR A 76 -11.05 4.66 3.55
CA TYR A 76 -10.16 3.59 3.14
C TYR A 76 -9.05 4.12 2.22
N CYS A 77 -7.80 3.99 2.66
CA CYS A 77 -6.63 4.48 1.97
C CYS A 77 -5.68 3.34 1.58
N LEU A 78 -4.95 3.49 0.48
CA LEU A 78 -3.91 2.57 0.04
C LEU A 78 -2.85 3.33 -0.74
N VAL A 79 -1.60 3.21 -0.31
CA VAL A 79 -0.44 3.48 -1.17
C VAL A 79 -0.03 2.16 -1.81
N PHE A 80 -0.07 2.10 -3.14
CA PHE A 80 0.18 0.89 -3.91
C PHE A 80 1.40 1.08 -4.81
N SER A 81 2.05 -0.04 -5.15
CA SER A 81 3.08 -0.08 -6.17
C SER A 81 3.01 -1.38 -6.97
N ALA A 82 3.41 -1.32 -8.23
CA ALA A 82 3.56 -2.50 -9.07
C ALA A 82 4.66 -2.28 -10.13
N THR A 83 5.22 -3.39 -10.61
CA THR A 83 6.20 -3.42 -11.69
C THR A 83 5.70 -4.26 -12.85
N SER A 84 5.80 -3.75 -14.07
CA SER A 84 5.54 -4.47 -15.31
C SER A 84 6.60 -4.13 -16.36
N GLY A 85 7.37 -5.13 -16.80
CA GLY A 85 8.52 -4.93 -17.68
C GLY A 85 9.54 -3.97 -17.05
N LYS A 86 9.85 -2.88 -17.77
CA LYS A 86 10.78 -1.82 -17.30
C LYS A 86 10.09 -0.71 -16.50
N HIS A 87 8.78 -0.78 -16.33
CA HIS A 87 7.99 0.29 -15.72
C HIS A 87 7.64 -0.06 -14.27
N HIS A 88 7.87 0.88 -13.37
CA HIS A 88 7.49 0.81 -11.97
C HIS A 88 6.52 1.95 -11.66
N LEU A 89 5.32 1.61 -11.19
CA LEU A 89 4.28 2.57 -10.85
C LEU A 89 4.04 2.59 -9.35
N ILE A 90 3.84 3.78 -8.80
CA ILE A 90 3.46 4.03 -7.41
C ILE A 90 2.28 5.01 -7.42
N GLY A 91 1.24 4.73 -6.64
CA GLY A 91 0.08 5.59 -6.52
C GLY A 91 -0.53 5.54 -5.14
N ALA A 92 -1.50 6.43 -4.90
CA ALA A 92 -2.24 6.48 -3.65
C ALA A 92 -3.75 6.65 -3.91
N ILE A 93 -4.56 5.88 -3.20
CA ILE A 93 -6.00 6.07 -3.04
C ILE A 93 -6.24 6.63 -1.64
N LEU A 94 -7.00 7.71 -1.55
CA LEU A 94 -7.42 8.35 -0.30
C LEU A 94 -8.95 8.42 -0.22
N GLN A 95 -9.51 8.29 0.98
CA GLN A 95 -10.94 8.46 1.26
C GLN A 95 -11.89 7.60 0.40
N ALA A 96 -11.48 6.37 0.04
CA ALA A 96 -12.43 5.45 -0.58
C ALA A 96 -13.52 5.03 0.44
N SER A 97 -14.73 4.81 -0.05
CA SER A 97 -15.90 4.49 0.79
C SER A 97 -15.88 3.06 1.37
N ALA A 98 -15.10 2.15 0.77
CA ALA A 98 -14.96 0.77 1.21
C ALA A 98 -13.59 0.20 0.81
N GLY A 99 -13.10 -0.81 1.53
CA GLY A 99 -11.85 -1.49 1.22
C GLY A 99 -11.84 -2.14 -0.17
N GLU A 100 -12.96 -2.75 -0.58
CA GLU A 100 -13.09 -3.30 -1.93
C GLU A 100 -13.02 -2.22 -3.01
N ARG A 101 -13.65 -1.06 -2.76
CA ARG A 101 -13.63 0.06 -3.71
C ARG A 101 -12.23 0.64 -3.87
N ARG A 102 -11.51 0.79 -2.75
CA ARG A 102 -10.09 1.19 -2.73
C ARG A 102 -9.24 0.26 -3.60
N ASP A 103 -9.43 -1.05 -3.44
CA ASP A 103 -8.64 -2.04 -4.19
C ASP A 103 -8.99 -2.02 -5.69
N GLN A 104 -10.27 -1.90 -6.03
CA GLN A 104 -10.71 -1.75 -7.43
C GLN A 104 -10.15 -0.50 -8.09
N ASP A 105 -10.18 0.65 -7.40
CA ASP A 105 -9.68 1.90 -7.94
C ASP A 105 -8.15 1.87 -8.11
N ALA A 106 -7.42 1.24 -7.18
CA ALA A 106 -5.98 1.03 -7.33
C ALA A 106 -5.64 0.14 -8.55
N ARG A 107 -6.37 -0.97 -8.76
CA ARG A 107 -6.19 -1.84 -9.94
C ARG A 107 -6.44 -1.07 -11.23
N ARG A 108 -7.54 -0.31 -11.31
CA ARG A 108 -7.87 0.51 -12.49
C ARG A 108 -6.77 1.53 -12.82
N LEU A 109 -6.21 2.19 -11.81
CA LEU A 109 -5.12 3.15 -12.02
C LEU A 109 -3.84 2.47 -12.50
N LEU A 110 -3.49 1.30 -11.96
CA LEU A 110 -2.34 0.52 -12.42
C LEU A 110 -2.53 0.06 -13.87
N ASP A 111 -3.70 -0.51 -14.20
CA ASP A 111 -4.03 -0.96 -15.55
C ASP A 111 -3.94 0.19 -16.55
N TRP A 112 -4.55 1.33 -16.22
CA TRP A 112 -4.48 2.54 -17.03
C TRP A 112 -3.03 3.03 -17.19
N GLY A 113 -2.27 3.12 -16.09
CA GLY A 113 -0.90 3.63 -16.11
C GLY A 113 0.04 2.75 -16.95
N PHE A 114 -0.05 1.42 -16.81
CA PHE A 114 0.73 0.51 -17.63
C PHE A 114 0.28 0.49 -19.09
N HIS A 115 -1.02 0.61 -19.35
CA HIS A 115 -1.53 0.73 -20.71
C HIS A 115 -0.95 1.96 -21.42
N VAL A 116 -0.94 3.12 -20.76
CA VAL A 116 -0.35 4.36 -21.31
C VAL A 116 1.16 4.20 -21.57
N LEU A 117 1.89 3.55 -20.68
CA LEU A 117 3.35 3.38 -20.81
C LEU A 117 3.79 2.33 -21.83
N THR A 118 2.88 1.44 -22.23
CA THR A 118 3.15 0.36 -23.20
C THR A 118 2.65 0.68 -24.61
N GLN A 119 1.95 1.82 -24.78
CA GLN A 119 1.64 2.35 -26.11
C GLN A 119 2.91 2.92 -26.76
N PRO A 120 3.13 2.69 -28.07
CA PRO A 120 4.29 3.17 -28.82
C PRO A 120 4.34 4.68 -28.99
#